data_AF-A0A1V6EFN4-F1
#
_entry.id   AF-A0A1V6EFN4-F1
#
_cell.length_a   1.000
_cell.length_b   1.000
_cell.length_c   1.000
_cell.angle_alpha   90.00
_cell.angle_beta   90.00
_cell.angle_gamma   90.00
#
_symmetry.space_group_name_H-M   'P 1'
#
loop_
_entity.id
_entity.type
_entity.pdbx_description
1 polymer ?
#
loop_
_entity_poly.entity_id
_entity_poly.type
_entity_poly.pdbx_seq_one_letter_code
_entity_poly.pdbx_strand_id
1 'polypeptide(L)'
;MNKTKYPLTSAERRFRWWMWFSFFMYAFGLPFFLIFGRQLAAGLNRFPAMIVHNPPWPPAGMGMEVIFWQVLGVSLMAILALVCLFIARDVRRFGPVILALLAAKLVSTLCYGGFYIADGNGAYLVGALTDGFIFLLTAVLWFMASPGDRYLDRHETRVLTAVGEALLPQGGTLPKGYDEAQERCLIETRRMLAAQIEQDVLMTRIMLRLVDVLPFFLGFSRRFHNLAVPARAAFFERMEACRISLVRIMATGLKLYVVAPFFNVPEGEERAADESA
;
A
#
# COMPACT_ATOMS: atom_id res chain seq x y z
N MET A 1 -3.36 2.17 27.71
CA MET A 1 -2.25 1.98 26.76
C MET A 1 -2.23 0.50 26.36
N ASN A 2 -3.01 0.11 25.35
CA ASN A 2 -3.10 -1.29 24.93
C ASN A 2 -1.85 -1.66 24.11
N LYS A 3 -0.84 -2.23 24.76
CA LYS A 3 0.19 -3.00 24.05
C LYS A 3 -0.52 -4.13 23.33
N THR A 4 -0.51 -4.11 22.00
CA THR A 4 -1.05 -5.22 21.20
C THR A 4 -0.32 -6.50 21.62
N LYS A 5 -1.09 -7.49 22.11
CA LYS A 5 -0.58 -8.76 22.69
C LYS A 5 0.20 -9.64 21.71
N TYR A 6 0.27 -9.27 20.42
CA TYR A 6 0.86 -10.08 19.36
C TYR A 6 2.15 -9.45 18.83
N PRO A 7 3.22 -10.26 18.62
CA PRO A 7 4.46 -9.78 18.03
C PRO A 7 4.22 -9.15 16.66
N LEU A 8 5.11 -8.22 16.27
CA LEU A 8 5.09 -7.62 14.94
C LEU A 8 5.45 -8.67 13.88
N THR A 9 4.75 -8.66 12.75
CA THR A 9 5.12 -9.45 11.58
C THR A 9 6.48 -9.00 11.04
N SER A 10 7.09 -9.82 10.18
CA SER A 10 8.36 -9.48 9.54
C SER A 10 8.24 -8.23 8.67
N ALA A 11 7.14 -8.09 7.92
CA ALA A 11 6.82 -6.90 7.13
C ALA A 11 6.65 -5.65 8.02
N GLU A 12 5.91 -5.74 9.12
CA GLU A 12 5.77 -4.64 10.08
C GLU A 12 7.12 -4.24 10.70
N ARG A 13 8.01 -5.20 10.95
CA ARG A 13 9.35 -4.95 11.49
C ARG A 13 10.24 -4.23 10.47
N ARG A 14 10.21 -4.63 9.20
CA ARG A 14 10.93 -3.97 8.10
C ARG A 14 10.44 -2.54 7.92
N PHE A 15 9.12 -2.35 7.88
CA PHE A 15 8.51 -1.03 7.80
C PHE A 15 8.86 -0.16 9.01
N ARG A 16 8.83 -0.71 10.23
CA ARG A 16 9.27 -0.01 11.44
C ARG A 16 10.74 0.42 11.36
N TRP A 17 11.63 -0.44 10.87
CA TRP A 17 13.03 -0.11 10.66
C TRP A 17 13.20 1.02 9.65
N TRP A 18 12.46 0.98 8.54
CA TRP A 18 12.43 2.05 7.55
C TRP A 18 11.93 3.39 8.14
N MET A 19 10.94 3.37 9.03
CA MET A 19 10.48 4.57 9.74
C MET A 19 11.52 5.10 10.73
N TRP A 20 12.26 4.24 11.43
CA TRP A 20 13.39 4.67 12.27
C TRP A 20 14.51 5.29 11.43
N PHE A 21 14.87 4.65 10.32
CA PHE A 21 15.85 5.18 9.39
C PHE A 21 15.43 6.56 8.85
N SER A 22 14.17 6.69 8.41
CA SER A 22 13.61 7.95 7.91
C SER A 22 13.60 9.03 8.99
N PHE A 23 13.23 8.68 10.23
CA PHE A 23 13.30 9.59 11.37
C PHE A 23 14.71 10.15 11.55
N PHE A 24 15.73 9.29 11.63
CA PHE A 24 17.11 9.74 11.78
C PHE A 24 17.57 10.57 10.58
N MET A 25 17.25 10.15 9.36
CA MET A 25 17.57 10.89 8.15
C MET A 25 17.02 12.33 8.20
N TYR A 26 15.75 12.53 8.56
CA TYR A 26 15.17 13.87 8.68
C TYR A 26 15.68 14.64 9.91
N ALA A 27 15.89 13.95 11.03
CA ALA A 27 16.38 14.56 12.27
C ALA A 27 17.83 15.05 12.15
N PHE A 28 18.69 14.32 11.44
CA PHE A 28 20.05 14.78 11.10
C PHE A 28 20.04 15.78 9.95
N GLY A 29 19.11 15.65 9.01
CA GLY A 29 18.90 16.61 7.92
C GLY A 29 18.56 18.02 8.42
N LEU A 30 17.85 18.13 9.55
CA LEU A 30 17.48 19.40 10.18
C LEU A 30 18.67 20.35 10.45
N PRO A 31 19.63 20.02 11.33
CA PRO A 31 20.77 20.90 11.60
C PRO A 31 21.65 21.06 10.36
N PHE A 32 21.77 20.01 9.54
CA PHE A 32 22.57 20.06 8.33
C PHE A 32 22.00 21.05 7.31
N PHE A 33 20.70 21.04 7.04
CA PHE A 33 20.07 21.97 6.12
C PHE A 33 19.99 23.40 6.69
N LEU A 34 19.85 23.54 8.01
CA LEU A 34 19.89 24.84 8.69
C LEU A 34 21.27 25.52 8.58
N ILE A 35 22.37 24.75 8.58
CA ILE A 35 23.73 25.31 8.52
C ILE A 35 24.24 25.36 7.08
N PHE A 36 23.98 24.31 6.30
CA PHE A 36 24.59 24.07 4.99
C PHE A 36 23.63 24.18 3.80
N GLY A 37 22.37 24.56 4.00
CA GLY A 37 21.35 24.61 2.93
C GLY A 37 21.76 25.45 1.73
N ARG A 38 22.49 26.55 1.96
CA ARG A 38 23.01 27.43 0.90
C ARG A 38 24.09 26.74 0.07
N GLN A 39 25.04 26.07 0.73
CA GLN A 39 26.11 25.32 0.07
C GLN A 39 25.54 24.14 -0.72
N LEU A 40 24.49 23.48 -0.21
CA LEU A 40 23.79 22.41 -0.92
C LEU A 40 23.13 22.90 -2.20
N ALA A 41 22.39 24.01 -2.15
CA ALA A 41 21.79 24.60 -3.34
C ALA A 41 22.85 25.02 -4.38
N ALA A 42 23.96 25.62 -3.93
CA ALA A 42 25.08 25.96 -4.81
C ALA A 42 25.76 24.72 -5.42
N GLY A 43 25.88 23.62 -4.66
CA GLY A 43 26.42 22.35 -5.13
C GLY A 43 25.51 21.68 -6.17
N LEU A 44 24.19 21.66 -5.91
CA LEU A 44 23.18 21.12 -6.82
C LEU A 44 23.11 21.90 -8.14
N ASN A 45 23.49 23.17 -8.17
CA ASN A 45 23.63 23.93 -9.41
C ASN A 45 24.87 23.56 -10.23
N ARG A 46 25.95 23.14 -9.57
CA ARG A 46 27.20 22.75 -10.25
C ARG A 46 27.12 21.37 -10.89
N PHE A 47 26.33 20.46 -10.32
CA PHE A 47 26.28 19.06 -10.76
C PHE A 47 25.65 18.88 -12.16
N PRO A 48 24.49 19.49 -12.50
CA PRO A 48 23.94 19.48 -13.85
C PRO A 48 24.82 20.23 -14.84
N ALA A 49 25.42 21.36 -14.44
CA ALA A 49 26.29 22.15 -15.31
C ALA A 49 27.53 21.39 -15.82
N MET A 50 27.94 20.30 -15.16
CA MET A 50 29.02 19.42 -15.63
C MET A 50 28.57 18.40 -16.68
N ILE A 51 27.28 18.10 -16.80
CA ILE A 51 26.75 17.00 -17.62
C ILE A 51 25.85 17.51 -18.76
N VAL A 52 25.03 18.55 -18.52
CA VAL A 52 24.10 19.14 -19.49
C VAL A 52 24.05 20.66 -19.30
N HIS A 53 23.95 21.44 -20.38
CA HIS A 53 23.73 22.90 -20.30
C HIS A 53 22.29 23.22 -19.86
N ASN A 54 21.93 22.85 -18.63
CA ASN A 54 20.63 23.17 -18.04
C ASN A 54 20.68 24.58 -17.40
N PRO A 55 19.55 25.31 -17.41
CA PRO A 55 19.48 26.59 -16.74
C PRO A 55 19.74 26.41 -15.23
N PRO A 56 20.60 27.24 -14.62
CA PRO A 56 20.91 27.12 -13.21
C PRO A 56 19.68 27.46 -12.36
N TRP A 57 19.57 26.84 -11.18
CA TRP A 57 18.61 27.30 -10.17
C TRP A 57 18.91 28.75 -9.84
N PRO A 58 17.88 29.62 -9.69
CA PRO A 58 18.09 31.02 -9.38
C PRO A 58 19.09 31.13 -8.22
N PRO A 59 20.14 31.95 -8.37
CA PRO A 59 21.17 32.04 -7.34
C PRO A 59 20.48 32.40 -6.03
N ALA A 60 20.67 31.55 -5.02
CA ALA A 60 20.23 31.82 -3.66
C ALA A 60 20.96 33.09 -3.19
N GLY A 61 20.40 34.27 -3.50
CA GLY A 61 20.93 35.55 -3.06
C GLY A 61 20.90 35.62 -1.54
N MET A 62 21.60 36.59 -0.95
CA MET A 62 21.56 36.83 0.50
C MET A 62 20.22 37.43 0.99
N GLY A 63 19.15 37.32 0.21
CA GLY A 63 17.84 37.93 0.46
C GLY A 63 16.95 37.11 1.39
N MET A 64 15.85 37.74 1.82
CA MET A 64 14.82 37.15 2.68
C MET A 64 14.22 35.85 2.14
N GLU A 65 14.19 35.69 0.81
CA GLU A 65 13.68 34.50 0.14
C GLU A 65 14.42 33.21 0.55
N VAL A 66 15.75 33.26 0.66
CA VAL A 66 16.55 32.08 1.04
C VAL A 66 16.29 31.67 2.48
N ILE A 67 16.18 32.65 3.38
CA ILE A 67 15.85 32.39 4.79
C ILE A 67 14.44 31.81 4.90
N PHE A 68 13.49 32.35 4.13
CA PHE A 68 12.12 31.83 4.07
C PHE A 68 12.08 30.36 3.64
N TRP A 69 12.73 30.01 2.53
CA TRP A 69 12.78 28.61 2.05
C TRP A 69 13.53 27.69 3.02
N GLN A 70 14.55 28.21 3.68
CA GLN A 70 15.30 27.45 4.69
C GLN A 70 14.43 27.12 5.91
N VAL A 71 13.70 28.12 6.44
CA VAL A 71 12.74 27.91 7.53
C VAL A 71 11.64 26.92 7.12
N LEU A 72 11.11 27.07 5.90
CA LEU A 72 10.09 26.15 5.37
C LEU A 72 10.62 24.72 5.26
N GLY A 73 11.81 24.52 4.68
CA GLY A 73 12.44 23.20 4.56
C GLY A 73 12.71 22.55 5.93
N VAL A 74 13.25 23.33 6.88
CA VAL A 74 13.50 22.88 8.26
C VAL A 74 12.19 22.47 8.95
N SER A 75 11.16 23.31 8.91
CA SER A 75 9.86 23.00 9.52
C SER A 75 9.22 21.73 8.93
N LEU A 76 9.28 21.54 7.60
CA LEU A 76 8.80 20.33 6.93
C LEU A 76 9.59 19.09 7.37
N MET A 77 10.91 19.17 7.43
CA MET A 77 11.75 18.07 7.92
C MET A 77 11.43 17.70 9.37
N ALA A 78 11.18 18.68 10.24
CA ALA A 78 10.78 18.45 11.62
C ALA A 78 9.45 17.69 11.73
N ILE A 79 8.43 18.12 10.97
CA ILE A 79 7.13 17.44 10.94
C ILE A 79 7.27 16.01 10.41
N LEU A 80 8.03 15.82 9.32
CA LEU A 80 8.27 14.48 8.77
C LEU A 80 9.01 13.56 9.75
N ALA A 81 10.02 14.09 10.46
CA ALA A 81 10.72 13.36 11.51
C ALA A 81 9.74 12.93 12.62
N LEU A 82 8.91 13.85 13.12
CA LEU A 82 7.93 13.54 14.15
C LEU A 82 6.93 12.48 13.70
N VAL A 83 6.40 12.58 12.49
CA VAL A 83 5.50 11.57 11.91
C VAL A 83 6.19 10.21 11.85
N CYS A 84 7.42 10.16 11.33
CA CYS A 84 8.21 8.93 11.28
C CYS A 84 8.45 8.35 12.68
N LEU A 85 8.72 9.19 13.69
CA LEU A 85 8.93 8.77 15.06
C LEU A 85 7.67 8.13 15.67
N PHE A 86 6.50 8.76 15.49
CA PHE A 86 5.23 8.20 16.00
C PHE A 86 4.94 6.84 15.37
N ILE A 87 5.09 6.73 14.05
CA ILE A 87 4.87 5.47 13.33
C ILE A 87 5.90 4.42 13.75
N ALA A 88 7.17 4.79 13.91
CA ALA A 88 8.23 3.89 14.34
C ALA A 88 8.04 3.36 15.77
N ARG A 89 7.38 4.15 16.64
CA ARG A 89 7.04 3.76 18.02
C ARG A 89 5.89 2.77 18.06
N ASP A 90 4.86 2.97 17.24
CA ASP A 90 3.72 2.06 17.15
C ASP A 90 3.10 2.08 15.74
N VAL A 91 3.56 1.14 14.90
CA VAL A 91 3.13 1.01 13.50
C VAL A 91 1.64 0.73 13.38
N ARG A 92 1.07 -0.03 14.31
CA ARG A 92 -0.35 -0.41 14.24
C ARG A 92 -1.25 0.73 14.64
N ARG A 93 -0.90 1.45 15.72
CA ARG A 93 -1.69 2.58 16.22
C ARG A 93 -1.61 3.80 15.32
N PHE A 94 -0.41 4.14 14.85
CA PHE A 94 -0.17 5.33 14.03
C PHE A 94 -0.10 5.03 12.53
N GLY A 95 -0.33 3.79 12.13
CA GLY A 95 -0.38 3.36 10.73
C GLY A 95 -1.19 4.29 9.82
N PRO A 96 -2.42 4.72 10.18
CA PRO A 96 -3.18 5.65 9.34
C PRO A 96 -2.49 6.99 9.03
N VAL A 97 -1.58 7.44 9.91
CA VAL A 97 -0.84 8.70 9.74
C VAL A 97 0.14 8.62 8.56
N ILE A 98 0.55 7.41 8.14
CA ILE A 98 1.42 7.24 6.98
C ILE A 98 0.83 7.82 5.70
N LEU A 99 -0.51 7.87 5.59
CA LEU A 99 -1.18 8.45 4.43
C LEU A 99 -0.84 9.92 4.26
N ALA A 100 -0.67 10.66 5.37
CA ALA A 100 -0.23 12.06 5.33
C ALA A 100 1.22 12.18 4.83
N LEU A 101 2.11 11.29 5.27
CA LEU A 101 3.50 11.26 4.80
C LEU A 101 3.59 10.91 3.31
N LEU A 102 2.84 9.89 2.88
CA LEU A 102 2.77 9.48 1.48
C LEU A 102 2.17 10.59 0.61
N ALA A 103 1.10 11.25 1.06
CA ALA A 103 0.52 12.38 0.36
C ALA A 103 1.51 13.54 0.24
N ALA A 104 2.22 13.90 1.31
CA ALA A 104 3.24 14.94 1.27
C ALA A 104 4.35 14.63 0.26
N LYS A 105 4.84 13.39 0.23
CA LYS A 105 5.90 12.96 -0.70
C LYS A 105 5.42 12.82 -2.14
N LEU A 106 4.19 12.39 -2.35
CA LEU A 106 3.59 12.37 -3.68
C LEU A 106 3.44 13.80 -4.23
N VAL A 107 2.88 14.71 -3.43
CA VAL A 107 2.69 16.10 -3.84
C VAL A 107 4.01 16.77 -4.16
N SER A 108 5.03 16.61 -3.30
CA SER A 108 6.35 17.19 -3.58
C SER A 108 6.98 16.60 -4.84
N THR A 109 6.88 15.28 -5.06
CA THR A 109 7.34 14.62 -6.30
C THR A 109 6.68 15.20 -7.54
N LEU A 110 5.35 15.39 -7.50
CA LEU A 110 4.59 15.96 -8.61
C LEU A 110 4.95 17.42 -8.87
N CYS A 111 5.09 18.24 -7.83
CA CYS A 111 5.50 19.64 -7.96
C CYS A 111 6.91 19.74 -8.55
N TYR A 112 7.87 18.99 -8.00
CA TYR A 112 9.24 18.94 -8.52
C TYR A 112 9.28 18.45 -9.98
N GLY A 113 8.53 17.39 -10.31
CA GLY A 113 8.43 16.90 -11.69
C GLY A 113 7.81 17.92 -12.64
N GLY A 114 6.76 18.61 -12.20
CA GLY A 114 6.10 19.66 -12.96
C GLY A 114 7.02 20.84 -13.26
N PHE A 115 7.75 21.34 -12.24
CA PHE A 115 8.73 22.40 -12.42
C PHE A 115 9.92 21.97 -13.29
N TYR A 116 10.35 20.71 -13.21
CA TYR A 116 11.36 20.20 -14.13
C TYR A 116 10.89 20.23 -15.59
N ILE A 117 9.63 19.84 -15.86
CA ILE A 117 9.07 19.89 -17.21
C ILE A 117 8.92 21.33 -17.72
N ALA A 118 8.56 22.27 -16.84
CA ALA A 118 8.38 23.67 -17.21
C ALA A 118 9.71 24.41 -17.42
N ASP A 119 10.65 24.28 -16.48
CA ASP A 119 11.85 25.10 -16.41
C ASP A 119 13.13 24.37 -16.87
N GLY A 120 13.09 23.05 -17.07
CA GLY A 120 14.23 22.23 -17.50
C GLY A 120 15.37 22.11 -16.48
N ASN A 121 15.17 22.58 -15.25
CA ASN A 121 16.23 22.66 -14.26
C ASN A 121 16.47 21.32 -13.55
N GLY A 122 17.70 20.80 -13.68
CA GLY A 122 18.08 19.49 -13.14
C GLY A 122 17.95 19.35 -11.62
N ALA A 123 17.98 20.44 -10.84
CA ALA A 123 17.76 20.34 -9.40
C ALA A 123 16.31 19.98 -9.05
N TYR A 124 15.32 20.39 -9.86
CA TYR A 124 13.94 19.91 -9.70
C TYR A 124 13.83 18.40 -9.97
N LEU A 125 14.58 17.88 -10.96
CA LEU A 125 14.63 16.43 -11.23
C LEU A 125 15.23 15.66 -10.04
N VAL A 126 16.32 16.15 -9.44
CA VAL A 126 16.90 15.53 -8.24
C VAL A 126 15.88 15.49 -7.09
N GLY A 127 15.13 16.59 -6.89
CA GLY A 127 14.04 16.63 -5.92
C GLY A 127 12.95 15.60 -6.21
N ALA A 128 12.47 15.52 -7.45
CA ALA A 128 11.45 14.57 -7.88
C ALA A 128 11.90 13.11 -7.70
N LEU A 129 13.14 12.78 -8.08
CA LEU A 129 13.68 11.42 -7.93
C LEU A 129 13.86 11.04 -6.47
N THR A 130 14.34 11.97 -5.64
CA THR A 130 14.57 11.71 -4.20
C THR A 130 13.24 11.49 -3.47
N ASP A 131 12.29 12.41 -3.62
CA ASP A 131 11.00 12.29 -2.96
C ASP A 131 10.14 11.18 -3.57
N GLY A 132 10.24 10.94 -4.87
CA GLY A 132 9.54 9.86 -5.56
C GLY A 132 10.03 8.49 -5.13
N PHE A 133 11.35 8.32 -4.95
CA PHE A 133 11.91 7.08 -4.41
C PHE A 133 11.46 6.84 -2.97
N ILE A 134 11.53 7.88 -2.11
CA ILE A 134 11.06 7.79 -0.72
C ILE A 134 9.57 7.44 -0.68
N PHE A 135 8.75 8.08 -1.52
CA PHE A 135 7.33 7.78 -1.65
C PHE A 135 7.11 6.32 -2.03
N LEU A 136 7.72 5.85 -3.12
CA LEU A 136 7.53 4.50 -3.65
C LEU A 136 7.95 3.44 -2.65
N LEU A 137 9.15 3.56 -2.09
CA LEU A 137 9.69 2.61 -1.12
C LEU A 137 8.83 2.58 0.15
N THR A 138 8.43 3.75 0.65
CA THR A 138 7.55 3.83 1.82
C THR A 138 6.17 3.22 1.54
N ALA A 139 5.61 3.49 0.36
CA ALA A 139 4.31 2.95 -0.05
C ALA A 139 4.35 1.43 -0.15
N VAL A 140 5.38 0.85 -0.78
CA VAL A 140 5.56 -0.60 -0.90
C VAL A 140 5.69 -1.24 0.47
N LEU A 141 6.59 -0.72 1.32
CA LEU A 141 6.80 -1.28 2.65
C LEU A 141 5.55 -1.15 3.54
N TRP A 142 4.83 -0.04 3.44
CA TRP A 142 3.55 0.14 4.14
C TRP A 142 2.49 -0.83 3.65
N PHE A 143 2.37 -1.00 2.33
CA PHE A 143 1.38 -1.87 1.72
C PHE A 143 1.65 -3.35 2.04
N MET A 144 2.91 -3.75 2.22
CA MET A 144 3.27 -5.07 2.75
C MET A 144 2.94 -5.22 4.24
N ALA A 145 3.14 -4.16 5.04
CA ALA A 145 2.92 -4.18 6.49
C ALA A 145 1.46 -4.02 6.91
N SER A 146 0.58 -3.53 6.03
CA SER A 146 -0.79 -3.14 6.37
C SER A 146 -1.82 -4.15 5.87
N PRO A 147 -2.76 -4.67 6.69
CA PRO A 147 -2.81 -4.66 8.15
C PRO A 147 -2.15 -5.92 8.71
N GLY A 148 -1.06 -5.74 9.44
CA GLY A 148 -0.22 -6.83 9.91
C GLY A 148 -0.82 -7.72 11.01
N ASP A 149 -1.91 -7.32 11.67
CA ASP A 149 -2.60 -8.16 12.66
C ASP A 149 -3.68 -9.08 12.05
N ARG A 150 -4.24 -8.67 10.90
CA ARG A 150 -5.39 -9.35 10.28
C ARG A 150 -5.08 -9.99 8.95
N TYR A 151 -3.96 -9.64 8.31
CA TYR A 151 -3.58 -10.01 6.93
C TYR A 151 -4.55 -9.54 5.83
N LEU A 152 -5.84 -9.39 6.13
CA LEU A 152 -6.85 -8.78 5.28
C LEU A 152 -7.32 -7.46 5.88
N ASP A 153 -7.28 -6.40 5.09
CA ASP A 153 -7.91 -5.14 5.46
C ASP A 153 -9.43 -5.19 5.28
N ARG A 154 -10.12 -4.12 5.70
CA ARG A 154 -11.58 -4.04 5.58
C ARG A 154 -12.04 -4.09 4.12
N HIS A 155 -11.24 -3.59 3.19
CA HIS A 155 -11.59 -3.53 1.78
C HIS A 155 -11.40 -4.89 1.10
N GLU A 156 -10.25 -5.52 1.29
CA GLU A 156 -9.91 -6.87 0.85
C GLU A 156 -10.89 -7.89 1.40
N THR A 157 -11.29 -7.75 2.67
CA THR A 157 -12.36 -8.58 3.26
C THR A 157 -13.67 -8.42 2.48
N ARG A 158 -14.09 -7.19 2.13
CA ARG A 158 -15.31 -6.95 1.33
C ARG A 158 -15.20 -7.54 -0.07
N VAL A 159 -14.05 -7.41 -0.72
CA VAL A 159 -13.82 -7.97 -2.05
C VAL A 159 -13.91 -9.49 -1.97
N LEU A 160 -13.20 -10.14 -1.04
CA LEU A 160 -13.26 -11.60 -0.85
C LEU A 160 -14.66 -12.10 -0.50
N THR A 161 -15.39 -11.38 0.36
CA THR A 161 -16.79 -11.71 0.64
C THR A 161 -17.65 -11.63 -0.62
N ALA A 162 -17.49 -10.56 -1.41
CA ALA A 162 -18.21 -10.42 -2.68
C ALA A 162 -17.85 -11.51 -3.70
N VAL A 163 -16.60 -12.02 -3.67
CA VAL A 163 -16.18 -13.18 -4.46
C VAL A 163 -16.89 -14.44 -3.96
N GLY A 164 -16.91 -14.69 -2.66
CA GLY A 164 -17.61 -15.82 -2.06
C GLY A 164 -19.10 -15.85 -2.43
N GLU A 165 -19.79 -14.72 -2.27
CA GLU A 165 -21.20 -14.56 -2.67
C GLU A 165 -21.45 -14.81 -4.16
N ALA A 166 -20.47 -14.49 -5.03
CA ALA A 166 -20.58 -14.73 -6.47
C ALA A 166 -20.36 -16.20 -6.85
N LEU A 167 -19.48 -16.91 -6.13
CA LEU A 167 -19.18 -18.32 -6.37
C LEU A 167 -20.18 -19.27 -5.71
N LEU A 168 -20.79 -18.85 -4.60
CA LEU A 168 -21.73 -19.64 -3.79
C LEU A 168 -23.01 -18.84 -3.55
N PRO A 169 -23.88 -18.70 -4.57
CA PRO A 169 -25.14 -17.98 -4.44
C PRO A 169 -26.12 -18.70 -3.50
N GLN A 170 -27.05 -17.92 -2.92
CA GLN A 170 -28.14 -18.47 -2.10
C GLN A 170 -29.04 -19.40 -2.93
N GLY A 171 -29.52 -20.49 -2.29
CA GLY A 171 -30.32 -21.52 -2.98
C GLY A 171 -29.50 -22.49 -3.83
N GLY A 172 -28.17 -22.48 -3.72
CA GLY A 172 -27.28 -23.47 -4.31
C GLY A 172 -27.09 -24.70 -3.42
N THR A 173 -25.87 -25.26 -3.40
CA THR A 173 -25.49 -26.39 -2.53
C THR A 173 -25.60 -26.06 -1.03
N LEU A 174 -25.43 -24.79 -0.67
CA LEU A 174 -25.64 -24.27 0.69
C LEU A 174 -26.97 -23.50 0.73
N PRO A 175 -27.89 -23.79 1.67
CA PRO A 175 -29.19 -23.13 1.75
C PRO A 175 -29.11 -21.60 1.82
N LYS A 176 -28.22 -21.05 2.65
CA LYS A 176 -27.95 -19.59 2.74
C LYS A 176 -26.74 -19.15 1.90
N GLY A 177 -26.22 -19.99 1.01
CA GLY A 177 -25.07 -19.67 0.16
C GLY A 177 -23.80 -19.40 0.97
N TYR A 178 -22.98 -18.45 0.51
CA TYR A 178 -21.71 -18.10 1.16
C TYR A 178 -21.86 -17.60 2.61
N ASP A 179 -23.02 -17.05 2.99
CA ASP A 179 -23.24 -16.51 4.34
C ASP A 179 -23.05 -17.56 5.44
N GLU A 180 -23.35 -18.83 5.15
CA GLU A 180 -23.14 -19.96 6.08
C GLU A 180 -21.66 -20.24 6.36
N ALA A 181 -20.80 -20.06 5.37
CA ALA A 181 -19.38 -20.41 5.45
C ALA A 181 -18.45 -19.20 5.55
N GLN A 182 -18.99 -17.98 5.45
CA GLN A 182 -18.21 -16.75 5.33
C GLN A 182 -17.18 -16.57 6.45
N GLU A 183 -17.59 -16.72 7.71
CA GLU A 183 -16.70 -16.48 8.85
C GLU A 183 -15.53 -17.47 8.85
N ARG A 184 -15.83 -18.75 8.65
CA ARG A 184 -14.84 -19.82 8.55
C ARG A 184 -13.89 -19.59 7.36
N CYS A 185 -14.42 -19.28 6.18
CA CYS A 185 -13.62 -19.02 4.98
C CYS A 185 -12.66 -17.83 5.19
N LEU A 186 -13.12 -16.76 5.83
CA LEU A 186 -12.29 -15.60 6.13
C LEU A 186 -11.20 -15.92 7.18
N ILE A 187 -11.50 -16.73 8.19
CA ILE A 187 -10.50 -17.17 9.19
C ILE A 187 -9.42 -18.02 8.52
N GLU A 188 -9.81 -19.01 7.72
CA GLU A 188 -8.87 -19.89 7.01
C GLU A 188 -8.05 -19.11 5.98
N THR A 189 -8.66 -18.19 5.23
CA THR A 189 -7.92 -17.33 4.29
C THR A 189 -6.85 -16.53 5.03
N ARG A 190 -7.15 -15.98 6.22
CA ARG A 190 -6.15 -15.27 7.03
C ARG A 190 -5.02 -16.19 7.50
N ARG A 191 -5.32 -17.44 7.84
CA ARG A 191 -4.30 -18.45 8.20
C ARG A 191 -3.41 -18.80 7.00
N MET A 192 -4.00 -18.99 5.82
CA MET A 192 -3.25 -19.23 4.58
C MET A 192 -2.32 -18.06 4.26
N LEU A 193 -2.82 -16.82 4.34
CA LEU A 193 -2.00 -15.62 4.14
C LEU A 193 -0.89 -15.48 5.20
N ALA A 194 -1.15 -15.90 6.44
CA ALA A 194 -0.14 -15.89 7.50
C ALA A 194 0.97 -16.92 7.29
N ALA A 195 0.68 -18.02 6.59
CA ALA A 195 1.65 -19.06 6.25
C ALA A 195 2.47 -18.74 4.98
N GLN A 196 2.02 -17.77 4.18
CA GLN A 196 2.68 -17.36 2.94
C GLN A 196 3.88 -16.44 3.18
N ILE A 197 4.81 -16.41 2.23
CA ILE A 197 5.90 -15.44 2.23
C ILE A 197 5.37 -14.03 1.92
N GLU A 198 6.07 -13.00 2.39
CA GLU A 198 5.60 -11.60 2.28
C GLU A 198 5.29 -11.15 0.84
N GLN A 199 6.00 -11.70 -0.14
CA GLN A 199 5.79 -11.39 -1.56
C GLN A 199 4.45 -11.94 -2.07
N ASP A 200 4.03 -13.11 -1.63
CA ASP A 200 2.76 -13.72 -2.05
C ASP A 200 1.58 -12.99 -1.42
N VAL A 201 1.73 -12.55 -0.16
CA VAL A 201 0.74 -11.70 0.51
C VAL A 201 0.60 -10.38 -0.25
N LEU A 202 1.71 -9.76 -0.64
CA LEU A 202 1.71 -8.55 -1.46
C LEU A 202 0.97 -8.76 -2.79
N MET A 203 1.29 -9.84 -3.51
CA MET A 203 0.64 -10.15 -4.79
C MET A 203 -0.85 -10.41 -4.62
N THR A 204 -1.26 -11.07 -3.54
CA THR A 204 -2.67 -11.30 -3.22
C THR A 204 -3.42 -10.00 -2.96
N ARG A 205 -2.81 -9.06 -2.21
CA ARG A 205 -3.38 -7.73 -2.01
C ARG A 205 -3.55 -6.98 -3.32
N ILE A 206 -2.51 -6.96 -4.17
CA ILE A 206 -2.55 -6.32 -5.49
C ILE A 206 -3.68 -6.94 -6.32
N MET A 207 -3.75 -8.27 -6.35
CA MET A 207 -4.82 -8.99 -7.04
C MET A 207 -6.21 -8.56 -6.57
N LEU A 208 -6.46 -8.50 -5.25
CA LEU A 208 -7.76 -8.08 -4.70
C LEU A 208 -8.12 -6.64 -5.08
N ARG A 209 -7.15 -5.72 -5.09
CA ARG A 209 -7.37 -4.33 -5.52
C ARG A 209 -7.64 -4.22 -7.02
N LEU A 210 -6.88 -4.96 -7.83
CA LEU A 210 -7.05 -4.97 -9.28
C LEU A 210 -8.42 -5.54 -9.66
N VAL A 211 -8.82 -6.65 -9.05
CA VAL A 211 -10.13 -7.27 -9.27
C VAL A 211 -11.26 -6.31 -8.91
N ASP A 212 -11.10 -5.47 -7.89
CA ASP A 212 -12.13 -4.51 -7.53
C ASP A 212 -12.36 -3.41 -8.58
N VAL A 213 -11.30 -3.03 -9.31
CA VAL A 213 -11.33 -1.98 -10.35
C VAL A 213 -11.55 -2.55 -11.75
N LEU A 214 -11.19 -3.81 -11.97
CA LEU A 214 -11.30 -4.49 -13.26
C LEU A 214 -12.69 -4.42 -13.94
N PRO A 215 -13.83 -4.38 -13.22
CA PRO A 215 -15.14 -4.29 -13.86
C PRO A 215 -15.29 -3.07 -14.79
N PHE A 216 -14.64 -1.94 -14.49
CA PHE A 216 -14.67 -0.77 -15.37
C PHE A 216 -14.07 -1.07 -16.75
N PHE A 217 -13.02 -1.87 -16.81
CA PHE A 217 -12.39 -2.28 -18.07
C PHE A 217 -13.17 -3.37 -18.80
N LEU A 218 -14.05 -4.10 -18.10
CA LEU A 218 -14.91 -5.14 -18.66
C LEU A 218 -16.34 -4.67 -18.93
N GLY A 219 -16.59 -3.36 -18.92
CA GLY A 219 -17.86 -2.73 -19.31
C GLY A 219 -18.92 -2.65 -18.21
N PHE A 220 -18.53 -2.70 -16.94
CA PHE A 220 -19.42 -2.50 -15.80
C PHE A 220 -19.26 -1.10 -15.19
N SER A 221 -20.34 -0.55 -14.64
CA SER A 221 -20.38 0.84 -14.14
C SER A 221 -19.95 1.02 -12.68
N ARG A 222 -19.61 -0.06 -11.97
CA ARG A 222 -19.27 -0.03 -10.53
C ARG A 222 -18.11 -0.96 -10.22
N ARG A 223 -17.43 -0.70 -9.09
CA ARG A 223 -16.44 -1.61 -8.51
C ARG A 223 -17.05 -2.97 -8.18
N PHE A 224 -16.23 -4.01 -8.20
CA PHE A 224 -16.68 -5.40 -8.09
C PHE A 224 -17.53 -5.62 -6.83
N HIS A 225 -17.03 -5.19 -5.66
CA HIS A 225 -17.75 -5.38 -4.39
C HIS A 225 -19.11 -4.68 -4.34
N ASN A 226 -19.37 -3.69 -5.20
CA ASN A 226 -20.63 -2.94 -5.26
C ASN A 226 -21.55 -3.36 -6.41
N LEU A 227 -21.16 -4.38 -7.19
CA LEU A 227 -22.05 -4.99 -8.19
C LEU A 227 -23.11 -5.84 -7.49
N ALA A 228 -24.27 -5.98 -8.11
CA ALA A 228 -25.27 -6.95 -7.67
C ALA A 228 -24.76 -8.38 -7.91
N VAL A 229 -25.22 -9.35 -7.10
CA VAL A 229 -24.83 -10.77 -7.20
C VAL A 229 -24.84 -11.32 -8.65
N PRO A 230 -25.90 -11.15 -9.46
CA PRO A 230 -25.89 -11.67 -10.84
C PRO A 230 -24.83 -10.98 -11.73
N ALA A 231 -24.56 -9.69 -11.51
CA ALA A 231 -23.53 -8.97 -12.24
C ALA A 231 -22.11 -9.39 -11.81
N ARG A 232 -21.92 -9.80 -10.54
CA ARG A 232 -20.66 -10.36 -10.06
C ARG A 232 -20.35 -11.72 -10.69
N ALA A 233 -21.35 -12.59 -10.82
CA ALA A 233 -21.21 -13.87 -11.50
C ALA A 233 -20.82 -13.68 -12.99
N ALA A 234 -21.56 -12.82 -13.71
CA ALA A 234 -21.25 -12.49 -15.11
C ALA A 234 -19.85 -11.86 -15.28
N PHE A 235 -19.39 -11.08 -14.29
CA PHE A 235 -18.02 -10.55 -14.28
C PHE A 235 -16.98 -11.66 -14.14
N PHE A 236 -17.19 -12.64 -13.26
CA PHE A 236 -16.28 -13.80 -13.12
C PHE A 236 -16.22 -14.65 -14.39
N GLU A 237 -17.36 -14.92 -15.02
CA GLU A 237 -17.41 -15.62 -16.31
C GLU A 237 -16.57 -14.88 -17.37
N ARG A 238 -16.67 -13.55 -17.44
CA ARG A 238 -15.86 -12.74 -18.36
C ARG A 238 -14.37 -12.77 -18.01
N MET A 239 -14.01 -12.82 -16.73
CA MET A 239 -12.60 -12.97 -16.33
C MET A 239 -12.03 -14.31 -16.80
N GLU A 240 -12.79 -15.39 -16.66
CA GLU A 240 -12.39 -16.74 -17.06
C GLU A 240 -12.30 -16.91 -18.58
N ALA A 241 -13.20 -16.27 -19.32
CA ALA A 241 -13.19 -16.23 -20.77
C ALA A 241 -12.17 -15.22 -21.36
N CYS A 242 -11.55 -14.39 -20.53
CA CYS A 242 -10.64 -13.34 -20.99
C CYS A 242 -9.39 -13.93 -21.67
N ARG A 243 -8.98 -13.36 -22.80
CA ARG A 243 -7.76 -13.78 -23.52
C ARG A 243 -6.47 -13.49 -22.72
N ILE A 244 -6.53 -12.54 -21.79
CA ILE A 244 -5.38 -12.14 -20.97
C ILE A 244 -5.14 -13.21 -19.90
N SER A 245 -4.00 -13.91 -19.97
CA SER A 245 -3.64 -14.98 -19.02
C SER A 245 -3.65 -14.51 -17.57
N LEU A 246 -3.15 -13.31 -17.31
CA LEU A 246 -3.13 -12.72 -15.97
C LEU A 246 -4.54 -12.61 -15.37
N VAL A 247 -5.54 -12.21 -16.16
CA VAL A 247 -6.94 -12.09 -15.69
C VAL A 247 -7.50 -13.45 -15.29
N ARG A 248 -7.22 -14.49 -16.07
CA ARG A 248 -7.64 -15.86 -15.75
C ARG A 248 -6.95 -16.38 -14.50
N ILE A 249 -5.65 -16.16 -14.35
CA ILE A 249 -4.88 -16.54 -13.15
C ILE A 249 -5.47 -15.87 -11.90
N MET A 250 -5.86 -14.59 -11.98
CA MET A 250 -6.54 -13.92 -10.87
C MET A 250 -7.87 -14.59 -10.51
N ALA A 251 -8.70 -14.93 -11.51
CA ALA A 251 -9.96 -15.64 -11.26
C ALA A 251 -9.74 -16.99 -10.57
N THR A 252 -8.76 -17.78 -11.06
CA THR A 252 -8.39 -19.06 -10.45
C THR A 252 -7.86 -18.89 -9.03
N GLY A 253 -6.99 -17.92 -8.78
CA GLY A 253 -6.46 -17.63 -7.44
C GLY A 253 -7.55 -17.26 -6.45
N LEU A 254 -8.50 -16.41 -6.87
CA LEU A 254 -9.65 -16.04 -6.03
C LEU A 254 -10.57 -17.21 -5.71
N LYS A 255 -10.84 -18.09 -6.69
CA LYS A 255 -11.58 -19.34 -6.44
C LYS A 255 -10.87 -20.20 -5.41
N LEU A 256 -9.55 -20.32 -5.50
CA LEU A 256 -8.77 -21.11 -4.55
C LEU A 256 -8.88 -20.58 -3.12
N TYR A 257 -8.84 -19.26 -2.92
CA TYR A 257 -9.04 -18.66 -1.59
C TYR A 257 -10.43 -18.90 -1.00
N VAL A 258 -11.48 -18.94 -1.83
CA VAL A 258 -12.86 -19.20 -1.36
C VAL A 258 -13.13 -20.69 -1.15
N VAL A 259 -12.58 -21.55 -2.02
CA VAL A 259 -12.91 -22.98 -2.06
C VAL A 259 -12.00 -23.81 -1.14
N ALA A 260 -10.71 -23.49 -1.02
CA ALA A 260 -9.78 -24.24 -0.16
C ALA A 260 -10.24 -24.40 1.30
N PRO A 261 -10.85 -23.38 1.95
CA PRO A 261 -11.39 -23.52 3.30
C PRO A 261 -12.42 -24.63 3.51
N PHE A 262 -13.13 -25.05 2.46
CA PHE A 262 -14.10 -26.16 2.54
C PHE A 262 -13.42 -27.54 2.64
N PHE A 263 -12.18 -27.66 2.17
CA PHE A 263 -11.41 -28.89 2.26
C PHE A 263 -10.57 -28.98 3.53
N ASN A 264 -10.35 -27.85 4.21
CA ASN A 264 -9.75 -27.81 5.54
C ASN A 264 -10.88 -27.98 6.59
N VAL A 265 -11.34 -29.22 6.79
CA VAL A 265 -12.19 -29.58 7.93
C VAL A 265 -11.31 -29.78 9.16
N PRO A 266 -11.53 -29.05 10.27
CA PRO A 266 -10.82 -29.35 11.50
C PRO A 266 -11.21 -30.76 11.95
N GLU A 267 -10.22 -31.60 12.26
CA GLU A 267 -10.37 -33.03 12.65
C GLU A 267 -11.38 -33.31 13.79
N GLY A 268 -11.93 -32.27 14.44
CA GLY A 268 -12.96 -32.37 15.47
C GLY A 268 -14.40 -32.39 14.96
N GLU A 269 -14.71 -31.92 13.73
CA GLU A 269 -16.08 -31.95 13.18
C GLU A 269 -16.45 -33.32 12.58
N GLU A 270 -15.46 -34.09 12.09
CA GLU A 270 -15.70 -35.45 11.60
C GLU A 270 -16.18 -36.39 12.72
N ARG A 271 -15.65 -36.24 13.95
CA ARG A 271 -16.08 -37.06 15.10
C ARG A 271 -17.51 -36.75 15.55
N ALA A 272 -17.97 -35.51 15.43
CA ALA A 272 -19.34 -35.15 15.79
C ALA A 272 -20.35 -35.66 14.75
N ALA A 273 -19.96 -35.75 13.48
CA ALA A 273 -20.78 -36.34 12.42
C ALA A 273 -20.86 -37.87 12.51
N ASP A 274 -19.77 -38.54 12.89
CA ASP A 274 -19.74 -40.00 13.10
C ASP A 274 -20.46 -40.45 14.40
N GLU A 275 -20.52 -39.60 15.43
CA GLU A 275 -21.27 -39.90 16.67
C GLU A 275 -22.78 -39.58 16.59
N SER A 276 -23.24 -38.96 15.49
CA SER A 276 -24.65 -38.62 15.26
C SER A 276 -25.30 -39.36 14.08
N ALA A 277 -24.59 -40.32 13.49
CA ALA A 277 -25.08 -41.29 12.50
C ALA A 277 -25.32 -42.66 13.15
#